data_AF-A0A539E401-F1
#
_entry.id   AF-A0A539E401-F1
#
_cell.length_a   1.000
_cell.length_b   1.000
_cell.length_c   1.000
_cell.angle_alpha   90.00
_cell.angle_beta   90.00
_cell.angle_gamma   90.00
#
_symmetry.space_group_name_H-M   'P 1'
#
loop_
_entity.id
_entity.type
_entity.pdbx_description
1 polymer ?
#
loop_
_entity_poly.entity_id
_entity_poly.type
_entity_poly.pdbx_seq_one_letter_code
_entity_poly.pdbx_strand_id
1 'polypeptide(L)'
;MGDTLPTRRVDAVLDGRAFPLLLFLGILLRLAAILGFPVFPLVGNTEDTVPIGWPLILSLAYRIGGASALSGQLANFLFSLVIVAGGWVLGRRLLGARSGRFVALVLMILPHQVIYPAFLMSETAFTAFFVSSLAVLASLPNLSSLPKAASVMRLIGAGVLMGAATLVRGPALVYPILAGAWAHAGLKARPVTSILAACL
;
A
#
# COMPACT_ATOMS: atom_id res chain seq x y z
N MET A 1 50.92 15.98 0.18
CA MET A 1 50.07 15.26 -0.82
C MET A 1 49.19 14.31 -0.05
N GLY A 2 47.97 14.75 0.28
CA GLY A 2 47.00 13.96 1.03
C GLY A 2 45.64 14.10 0.35
N ASP A 3 45.34 13.15 -0.53
CA ASP A 3 44.05 13.09 -1.23
C ASP A 3 42.99 12.56 -0.26
N THR A 4 42.19 13.47 0.28
CA THR A 4 40.99 13.15 1.03
C THR A 4 39.91 12.67 0.08
N LEU A 5 39.58 11.37 0.14
CA LEU A 5 38.47 10.76 -0.59
C LEU A 5 37.13 11.41 -0.23
N PRO A 6 36.21 11.60 -1.19
CA PRO A 6 34.93 12.26 -0.97
C PRO A 6 33.95 11.31 -0.25
N THR A 7 33.91 11.39 1.07
CA THR A 7 32.98 10.67 1.97
C THR A 7 31.52 11.17 1.89
N ARG A 8 31.23 12.21 1.10
CA ARG A 8 29.94 12.91 1.06
C ARG A 8 28.74 12.15 0.45
N ARG A 9 28.89 10.89 0.03
CA ARG A 9 27.86 10.19 -0.77
C ARG A 9 27.04 9.14 0.00
N VAL A 10 27.41 8.83 1.24
CA VAL A 10 26.68 7.85 2.07
C VAL A 10 25.62 8.52 2.95
N ASP A 11 25.86 9.75 3.40
CA ASP A 11 24.94 10.46 4.30
C ASP A 11 23.62 10.86 3.62
N ALA A 12 23.63 11.09 2.30
CA ALA A 12 22.43 11.46 1.53
C ALA A 12 21.43 10.29 1.35
N VAL A 13 21.81 9.04 1.65
CA VAL A 13 20.90 7.88 1.61
C VAL A 13 20.21 7.69 2.98
N LEU A 14 20.77 8.26 4.05
CA LEU A 14 20.20 8.29 5.40
C LEU A 14 19.46 9.61 5.70
N ASP A 15 19.28 10.48 4.70
CA ASP A 15 18.50 11.72 4.79
C ASP A 15 17.02 11.42 5.11
N GLY A 16 16.71 11.22 6.40
CA GLY A 16 15.47 11.50 7.15
C GLY A 16 14.09 11.05 6.62
N ARG A 17 13.97 10.55 5.40
CA ARG A 17 12.71 10.35 4.67
C ARG A 17 12.36 8.86 4.50
N ALA A 18 13.37 7.99 4.42
CA ALA A 18 13.18 6.54 4.40
C ALA A 18 12.91 5.96 5.81
N PHE A 19 13.48 6.60 6.83
CA PHE A 19 13.40 6.20 8.23
C PHE A 19 11.97 6.18 8.82
N PRO A 20 11.11 7.20 8.63
CA PRO A 20 9.74 7.16 9.14
C PRO A 20 8.87 6.07 8.50
N LEU A 21 9.24 5.59 7.30
CA LEU A 21 8.46 4.59 6.58
C LEU A 21 8.74 3.16 7.08
N LEU A 22 10.00 2.87 7.42
CA LEU A 22 10.38 1.63 8.10
C LEU A 22 9.81 1.57 9.53
N LEU A 23 9.75 2.72 10.22
CA LEU A 23 9.12 2.87 11.52
C LEU A 23 7.61 2.56 11.45
N PHE A 24 6.93 3.13 10.46
CA PHE A 24 5.50 2.92 10.23
C PHE A 24 5.19 1.46 9.89
N LEU A 25 6.03 0.83 9.07
CA LEU A 25 5.92 -0.59 8.71
C LEU A 25 6.13 -1.51 9.93
N GLY A 26 7.10 -1.20 10.80
CA GLY A 26 7.36 -1.94 12.04
C GLY A 26 6.24 -1.83 13.06
N ILE A 27 5.66 -0.63 13.23
CA ILE A 27 4.51 -0.40 14.12
C ILE A 27 3.25 -1.10 13.58
N LEU A 28 3.04 -1.11 12.27
CA LEU A 28 1.94 -1.86 11.63
C LEU A 28 2.06 -3.37 11.85
N LEU A 29 3.26 -3.94 11.71
CA LEU A 29 3.52 -5.35 11.97
C LEU A 29 3.28 -5.72 13.44
N ARG A 30 3.69 -4.86 14.38
CA ARG A 30 3.43 -5.06 15.81
C ARG A 30 1.96 -4.89 16.19
N LEU A 31 1.25 -3.90 15.64
CA LEU A 31 -0.18 -3.73 15.91
C LEU A 31 -1.02 -4.86 15.33
N ALA A 32 -0.66 -5.38 14.15
CA ALA A 32 -1.29 -6.58 13.59
C ALA A 32 -1.08 -7.82 14.48
N ALA A 33 0.08 -7.94 15.12
CA ALA A 33 0.37 -9.03 16.06
C ALA A 33 -0.29 -8.83 17.44
N ILE A 34 -0.33 -7.60 17.97
CA ILE A 34 -0.84 -7.26 19.31
C ILE A 34 -2.36 -7.20 19.36
N LEU A 35 -3.01 -6.65 18.32
CA LEU A 35 -4.46 -6.50 18.32
C LEU A 35 -5.20 -7.82 18.19
N GLY A 36 -4.49 -8.93 17.96
CA GLY A 36 -5.08 -10.26 17.86
C GLY A 36 -6.35 -10.23 17.01
N PHE A 37 -6.32 -9.45 15.91
CA PHE A 37 -7.51 -9.17 15.11
C PHE A 37 -8.16 -10.53 14.85
N PRO A 38 -9.38 -10.79 15.36
CA PRO A 38 -10.04 -12.04 15.09
C PRO A 38 -10.17 -12.10 13.57
N VAL A 39 -9.46 -13.03 12.94
CA VAL A 39 -9.40 -13.18 11.48
C VAL A 39 -10.80 -13.43 10.91
N PHE A 40 -11.76 -13.81 11.74
CA PHE A 40 -13.15 -14.03 11.38
C PHE A 40 -14.04 -13.70 12.59
N PRO A 41 -15.32 -13.34 12.39
CA PRO A 41 -16.28 -13.47 13.47
C PRO A 41 -16.26 -14.92 13.97
N LEU A 42 -15.87 -15.09 15.23
CA LEU A 42 -15.98 -16.35 15.93
C LEU A 42 -17.48 -16.64 16.13
N VAL A 43 -17.96 -17.60 15.35
CA VAL A 43 -19.12 -18.44 15.62
C VAL A 43 -20.45 -17.69 15.77
N GLY A 44 -21.14 -17.56 14.64
CA GLY A 44 -22.57 -17.32 14.57
C GLY A 44 -23.00 -17.44 13.12
N ASN A 45 -23.29 -18.67 12.67
CA ASN A 45 -23.86 -19.11 11.38
C ASN A 45 -24.38 -18.01 10.42
N THR A 46 -23.49 -17.19 9.86
CA THR A 46 -23.83 -16.09 8.95
C THR A 46 -22.96 -16.21 7.71
N GLU A 47 -23.42 -16.99 6.75
CA GLU A 47 -22.86 -17.05 5.39
C GLU A 47 -22.94 -15.68 4.66
N ASP A 48 -23.48 -14.64 5.31
CA ASP A 48 -23.93 -13.39 4.70
C ASP A 48 -23.01 -12.16 4.87
N THR A 49 -21.81 -12.30 5.48
CA THR A 49 -20.88 -11.15 5.63
C THR A 49 -19.66 -11.24 4.72
N VAL A 50 -19.85 -11.67 3.47
CA VAL A 50 -18.80 -11.54 2.45
C VAL A 50 -18.79 -10.10 1.93
N PRO A 51 -17.66 -9.38 1.95
CA PRO A 51 -17.57 -8.05 1.38
C PRO A 51 -17.98 -8.05 -0.10
N ILE A 52 -18.91 -7.17 -0.48
CA ILE A 52 -19.50 -7.14 -1.82
C ILE A 52 -18.49 -6.79 -2.94
N GLY A 53 -17.33 -6.24 -2.60
CA GLY A 53 -16.36 -5.76 -3.58
C GLY A 53 -15.80 -6.87 -4.47
N TRP A 54 -15.47 -8.04 -3.91
CA TRP A 54 -14.92 -9.14 -4.71
C TRP A 54 -15.95 -9.79 -5.66
N PRO A 55 -17.17 -10.15 -5.21
CA PRO A 55 -18.23 -10.61 -6.12
C PRO A 55 -18.54 -9.62 -7.24
N LEU A 56 -18.55 -8.32 -6.94
CA LEU A 56 -18.79 -7.27 -7.95
C LEU A 56 -17.70 -7.28 -9.04
N ILE A 57 -16.43 -7.34 -8.65
CA ILE A 57 -15.30 -7.40 -9.59
C ILE A 57 -15.37 -8.64 -10.47
N LEU A 58 -15.65 -9.81 -9.88
CA LEU A 58 -15.81 -11.06 -10.64
C LEU A 58 -16.99 -11.01 -11.59
N SER A 59 -18.13 -10.45 -11.17
CA SER A 59 -19.30 -10.30 -12.05
C SER A 59 -18.97 -9.46 -13.29
N LEU A 60 -18.17 -8.39 -13.13
CA LEU A 60 -17.71 -7.56 -14.23
C LEU A 60 -16.72 -8.31 -15.13
N ALA A 61 -15.76 -9.03 -14.55
CA ALA A 61 -14.80 -9.84 -15.29
C ALA A 61 -15.51 -10.92 -16.14
N TYR A 62 -16.50 -11.60 -15.57
CA TYR A 62 -17.30 -12.60 -16.29
C TYR A 62 -18.23 -11.99 -17.33
N ARG A 63 -18.72 -10.77 -17.11
CA ARG A 63 -19.51 -10.06 -18.13
C ARG A 63 -18.67 -9.67 -19.35
N ILE A 64 -17.40 -9.32 -19.14
CA ILE A 64 -16.50 -8.88 -20.22
C ILE A 64 -15.84 -10.08 -20.92
N GLY A 65 -15.29 -11.03 -20.15
CA GLY A 65 -14.53 -12.17 -20.67
C GLY A 65 -15.31 -13.48 -20.82
N GLY A 66 -16.58 -13.52 -20.40
CA GLY A 66 -17.40 -14.73 -20.33
C GLY A 66 -17.28 -15.47 -18.99
N ALA A 67 -18.26 -16.34 -18.70
CA ALA A 67 -18.36 -17.12 -17.46
C ALA A 67 -17.36 -18.30 -17.44
N SER A 68 -16.08 -17.99 -17.35
CA SER A 68 -14.98 -18.97 -17.29
C SER A 68 -13.99 -18.61 -16.17
N ALA A 69 -13.33 -19.62 -15.58
CA ALA A 69 -12.31 -19.39 -14.56
C ALA A 69 -11.15 -18.51 -15.09
N LEU A 70 -10.83 -18.64 -16.38
CA LEU A 70 -9.79 -17.86 -17.04
C LEU A 70 -10.07 -16.34 -16.97
N SER A 71 -11.33 -15.92 -17.12
CA SER A 71 -11.70 -14.50 -17.05
C SER A 71 -11.37 -13.87 -15.69
N GLY A 72 -11.61 -14.60 -14.59
CA GLY A 72 -11.28 -14.12 -13.25
C GLY A 72 -9.78 -14.19 -12.95
N GLN A 73 -9.08 -15.21 -13.45
CA GLN A 73 -7.62 -15.29 -13.38
C GLN A 73 -6.94 -14.15 -14.13
N LEU A 74 -7.44 -13.79 -15.32
CA LEU A 74 -6.96 -12.63 -16.08
C LEU A 74 -7.17 -11.33 -15.31
N ALA A 75 -8.32 -11.16 -14.63
CA ALA A 75 -8.53 -10.01 -13.77
C ALA A 75 -7.48 -9.95 -12.62
N ASN A 76 -7.20 -11.08 -11.98
CA ASN A 76 -6.17 -11.16 -10.93
C ASN A 76 -4.75 -10.92 -11.44
N PHE A 77 -4.45 -11.37 -12.66
CA PHE A 77 -3.20 -11.04 -13.34
C PHE A 77 -3.06 -9.54 -13.57
N LEU A 78 -4.10 -8.88 -14.08
CA LEU A 78 -4.12 -7.42 -14.27
C LEU A 78 -3.93 -6.67 -12.95
N PHE A 79 -4.61 -7.08 -11.88
CA PHE A 79 -4.38 -6.50 -10.55
C PHE A 79 -2.94 -6.66 -10.08
N SER A 80 -2.29 -7.77 -10.41
CA SER A 80 -0.90 -8.00 -10.02
C SER A 80 0.08 -7.11 -10.79
N LEU A 81 -0.21 -6.81 -12.07
CA LEU A 81 0.52 -5.77 -12.80
C LEU A 81 0.36 -4.39 -12.14
N VAL A 82 -0.84 -4.08 -11.64
CA VAL A 82 -1.10 -2.84 -10.89
C VAL A 82 -0.31 -2.80 -9.58
N ILE A 83 -0.19 -3.92 -8.85
CA ILE A 83 0.64 -4.01 -7.64
C ILE A 83 2.11 -3.71 -7.96
N VAL A 84 2.67 -4.33 -9.00
CA VAL A 84 4.06 -4.10 -9.42
C VAL A 84 4.29 -2.64 -9.83
N ALA A 85 3.38 -2.08 -10.65
CA ALA A 85 3.47 -0.68 -11.08
C ALA A 85 3.35 0.30 -9.92
N GLY A 86 2.39 0.07 -9.01
CA GLY A 86 2.21 0.90 -7.82
C GLY A 86 3.40 0.79 -6.86
N GLY A 87 3.96 -0.41 -6.68
CA GLY A 87 5.19 -0.64 -5.92
C GLY A 87 6.39 0.10 -6.51
N TRP A 88 6.53 0.10 -7.84
CA TRP A 88 7.54 0.90 -8.54
C TRP A 88 7.36 2.40 -8.28
N VAL A 89 6.14 2.93 -8.40
CA VAL A 89 5.84 4.34 -8.13
C VAL A 89 6.20 4.69 -6.68
N LEU A 90 5.77 3.87 -5.70
CA LEU A 90 6.08 4.07 -4.29
C LEU A 90 7.59 4.08 -4.04
N GLY A 91 8.30 3.04 -4.49
CA GLY A 91 9.75 2.96 -4.32
C GLY A 91 10.47 4.14 -4.99
N ARG A 92 10.01 4.57 -6.18
CA ARG A 92 10.57 5.74 -6.88
C ARG A 92 10.34 7.04 -6.12
N ARG A 93 9.15 7.24 -5.55
CA ARG A 93 8.78 8.47 -4.84
C ARG A 93 9.46 8.59 -3.49
N LEU A 94 9.57 7.47 -2.78
CA LEU A 94 10.06 7.43 -1.40
C LEU A 94 11.58 7.28 -1.32
N LEU A 95 12.16 6.46 -2.19
CA LEU A 95 13.57 6.02 -2.11
C LEU A 95 14.38 6.35 -3.37
N GLY A 96 13.77 7.03 -4.35
CA GLY A 96 14.42 7.40 -5.60
C GLY A 96 14.32 6.34 -6.71
N ALA A 97 14.72 6.74 -7.93
CA ALA A 97 14.43 5.98 -9.15
C ALA A 97 15.04 4.58 -9.22
N ARG A 98 16.26 4.39 -8.69
CA ARG A 98 16.93 3.07 -8.66
C ARG A 98 16.18 2.10 -7.75
N SER A 99 15.81 2.57 -6.55
CA SER A 99 15.04 1.81 -5.57
C SER A 99 13.67 1.41 -6.10
N GLY A 100 12.98 2.30 -6.81
CA GLY A 100 11.71 1.97 -7.48
C GLY A 100 11.83 0.79 -8.45
N ARG A 101 12.87 0.77 -9.30
CA ARG A 101 13.13 -0.35 -10.23
C ARG A 101 13.41 -1.64 -9.47
N PHE A 102 14.23 -1.56 -8.42
CA PHE A 102 14.53 -2.72 -7.58
C PHE A 102 13.27 -3.30 -6.93
N VAL A 103 12.39 -2.46 -6.37
CA VAL A 103 11.10 -2.91 -5.79
C VAL A 103 10.25 -3.61 -6.85
N ALA A 104 10.15 -3.06 -8.06
CA ALA A 104 9.39 -3.68 -9.14
C ALA A 104 9.94 -5.08 -9.49
N LEU A 105 11.27 -5.19 -9.63
CA LEU A 105 11.94 -6.46 -9.93
C LEU A 105 11.72 -7.50 -8.83
N VAL A 106 11.85 -7.09 -7.57
CA VAL A 106 11.61 -7.98 -6.42
C VAL A 106 10.16 -8.45 -6.44
N LEU A 107 9.18 -7.56 -6.63
CA LEU A 107 7.77 -7.93 -6.69
C LEU A 107 7.47 -8.88 -7.85
N MET A 108 8.09 -8.71 -9.01
CA MET A 108 7.89 -9.61 -10.17
C MET A 108 8.40 -11.04 -9.92
N ILE A 109 9.45 -11.20 -9.12
CA ILE A 109 10.08 -12.51 -8.84
C ILE A 109 9.46 -13.16 -7.60
N LEU A 110 8.81 -12.38 -6.74
CA LEU A 110 8.29 -12.84 -5.47
C LEU A 110 7.23 -13.95 -5.70
N PRO A 111 7.39 -15.17 -5.15
CA PRO A 111 6.55 -16.32 -5.50
C PRO A 111 5.05 -16.07 -5.32
N HIS A 112 4.67 -15.33 -4.28
CA HIS A 112 3.28 -14.94 -4.06
C HIS A 112 2.69 -14.13 -5.23
N GLN A 113 3.46 -13.23 -5.86
CA GLN A 113 2.97 -12.44 -7.01
C GLN A 113 2.81 -13.27 -8.29
N VAL A 114 3.51 -14.41 -8.40
CA VAL A 114 3.39 -15.33 -9.54
C VAL A 114 2.26 -16.33 -9.34
N ILE A 115 2.11 -16.84 -8.12
CA ILE A 115 1.18 -17.92 -7.79
C ILE A 115 -0.25 -17.39 -7.56
N TYR A 116 -0.40 -16.28 -6.85
CA TYR A 116 -1.73 -15.78 -6.44
C TYR A 116 -2.65 -15.39 -7.62
N PRO A 117 -2.14 -14.86 -8.75
CA PRO A 117 -2.99 -14.59 -9.91
C PRO A 117 -3.71 -15.82 -10.48
N ALA A 118 -3.16 -17.02 -10.29
CA ALA A 118 -3.75 -18.26 -10.75
C ALA A 118 -4.97 -18.69 -9.91
N PHE A 119 -5.10 -18.18 -8.69
CA PHE A 119 -6.21 -18.45 -7.79
C PHE A 119 -7.21 -17.29 -7.79
N LEU A 120 -8.51 -17.60 -7.71
CA LEU A 120 -9.59 -16.61 -7.64
C LEU A 120 -9.72 -16.05 -6.22
N MET A 121 -8.67 -15.36 -5.79
CA MET A 121 -8.55 -14.78 -4.45
C MET A 121 -8.76 -13.26 -4.47
N SER A 122 -9.32 -12.71 -3.40
CA SER A 122 -9.61 -11.27 -3.29
C SER A 122 -8.40 -10.44 -2.84
N GLU A 123 -7.36 -11.11 -2.33
CA GLU A 123 -6.09 -10.57 -1.85
C GLU A 123 -5.37 -9.73 -2.92
N THR A 124 -5.36 -10.19 -4.18
CA THR A 124 -4.75 -9.50 -5.32
C THR A 124 -5.46 -8.20 -5.63
N ALA A 125 -6.78 -8.22 -5.76
CA ALA A 125 -7.58 -7.01 -6.02
C ALA A 125 -7.48 -6.00 -4.87
N PHE A 126 -7.58 -6.49 -3.63
CA PHE A 126 -7.38 -5.68 -2.42
C PHE A 126 -6.03 -4.97 -2.44
N THR A 127 -4.94 -5.73 -2.66
CA THR A 127 -3.58 -5.19 -2.64
C THR A 127 -3.38 -4.20 -3.77
N ALA A 128 -3.94 -4.45 -4.95
CA ALA A 128 -3.85 -3.54 -6.09
C ALA A 128 -4.50 -2.19 -5.79
N PHE A 129 -5.72 -2.15 -5.25
CA PHE A 129 -6.39 -0.90 -4.87
C PHE A 129 -5.67 -0.19 -3.74
N PHE A 130 -5.23 -0.93 -2.72
CA PHE A 130 -4.51 -0.40 -1.58
C PHE A 130 -3.18 0.26 -1.99
N VAL A 131 -2.33 -0.47 -2.71
CA VAL A 131 -1.05 0.02 -3.21
C VAL A 131 -1.25 1.20 -4.17
N SER A 132 -2.29 1.17 -5.01
CA SER A 132 -2.61 2.29 -5.90
C SER A 132 -3.01 3.55 -5.13
N SER A 133 -3.82 3.42 -4.08
CA SER A 133 -4.17 4.54 -3.19
C SER A 133 -2.91 5.17 -2.59
N LEU A 134 -2.00 4.34 -2.06
CA LEU A 134 -0.73 4.81 -1.52
C LEU A 134 0.15 5.45 -2.59
N ALA A 135 0.23 4.88 -3.79
CA ALA A 135 1.02 5.43 -4.89
C ALA A 135 0.51 6.81 -5.35
N VAL A 136 -0.80 7.03 -5.35
CA VAL A 136 -1.42 8.34 -5.63
C VAL A 136 -1.06 9.33 -4.53
N LEU A 137 -1.17 8.94 -3.25
CA LEU A 137 -0.80 9.78 -2.11
C LEU A 137 0.69 10.16 -2.13
N ALA A 138 1.58 9.18 -2.37
CA ALA A 138 3.02 9.41 -2.46
C ALA A 138 3.42 10.25 -3.68
N SER A 139 2.53 10.37 -4.67
CA SER A 139 2.74 11.20 -5.85
C SER A 139 2.22 12.63 -5.70
N LEU A 140 1.65 13.00 -4.54
CA LEU A 140 1.36 14.39 -4.21
C LEU A 140 2.68 15.16 -4.08
N PRO A 141 2.94 16.16 -4.93
CA PRO A 141 4.02 17.12 -4.71
C PRO A 141 3.78 17.86 -3.39
N ASN A 142 4.82 18.56 -2.89
CA ASN A 142 4.63 19.52 -1.80
C ASN A 142 3.39 20.37 -2.11
N LEU A 143 2.41 20.35 -1.19
CA LEU A 143 1.07 20.95 -1.35
C LEU A 143 1.10 22.43 -1.76
N SER A 144 2.23 23.09 -1.59
CA SER A 144 2.48 24.49 -1.97
C SER A 144 2.64 24.73 -3.48
N SER A 145 2.97 23.71 -4.29
CA SER A 145 3.38 23.91 -5.70
C SER A 145 2.31 23.55 -6.74
N LEU A 146 1.19 22.95 -6.34
CA LEU A 146 0.11 22.58 -7.25
C LEU A 146 -1.11 23.50 -7.14
N PRO A 147 -1.88 23.68 -8.23
CA PRO A 147 -3.23 24.22 -8.14
C PRO A 147 -4.04 23.41 -7.12
N LYS A 148 -4.69 24.09 -6.17
CA LYS A 148 -5.48 23.44 -5.09
C LYS A 148 -6.42 22.36 -5.62
N ALA A 149 -7.06 22.61 -6.77
CA ALA A 149 -7.96 21.65 -7.42
C ALA A 149 -7.29 20.30 -7.76
N ALA A 150 -6.06 20.31 -8.29
CA ALA A 150 -5.36 19.08 -8.67
C ALA A 150 -4.98 18.24 -7.44
N SER A 151 -4.60 18.90 -6.33
CA SER A 151 -4.34 18.23 -5.06
C SER A 151 -5.60 17.59 -4.48
N VAL A 152 -6.72 18.30 -4.52
CA VAL A 152 -8.03 17.79 -4.06
C VAL A 152 -8.47 16.59 -4.89
N MET A 153 -8.38 16.65 -6.23
CA MET A 153 -8.76 15.52 -7.08
C MET A 153 -7.93 14.26 -6.81
N ARG A 154 -6.63 14.42 -6.53
CA ARG A 154 -5.76 13.29 -6.16
C ARG A 154 -6.11 12.71 -4.80
N LEU A 155 -6.46 13.55 -3.82
CA LEU A 155 -6.93 13.08 -2.50
C LEU A 155 -8.24 12.32 -2.61
N ILE A 156 -9.18 12.83 -3.41
CA ILE A 156 -10.44 12.12 -3.71
C ILE A 156 -10.13 10.79 -4.39
N GLY A 157 -9.28 10.78 -5.41
CA GLY A 157 -8.88 9.54 -6.10
C GLY A 157 -8.25 8.52 -5.16
N ALA A 158 -7.34 8.93 -4.27
CA ALA A 158 -6.77 8.06 -3.26
C ALA A 158 -7.81 7.53 -2.27
N GLY A 159 -8.75 8.37 -1.83
CA GLY A 159 -9.85 7.98 -0.95
C GLY A 159 -10.80 6.98 -1.60
N VAL A 160 -11.15 7.18 -2.87
CA VAL A 160 -11.97 6.24 -3.66
C VAL A 160 -11.27 4.89 -3.81
N LEU A 161 -9.97 4.88 -4.12
CA LEU A 161 -9.18 3.64 -4.21
C LEU A 161 -9.10 2.92 -2.86
N MET A 162 -8.92 3.66 -1.76
CA MET A 162 -8.94 3.09 -0.42
C MET A 162 -10.32 2.51 -0.09
N GLY A 163 -11.41 3.23 -0.40
CA GLY A 163 -12.77 2.75 -0.26
C GLY A 163 -13.01 1.46 -1.06
N ALA A 164 -12.53 1.40 -2.30
CA ALA A 164 -12.59 0.17 -3.11
C ALA A 164 -11.84 -0.99 -2.43
N ALA A 165 -10.64 -0.75 -1.87
CA ALA A 165 -9.92 -1.76 -1.10
C ALA A 165 -10.74 -2.25 0.11
N THR A 166 -11.41 -1.34 0.84
CA THR A 166 -12.25 -1.70 1.99
C THR A 166 -13.48 -2.52 1.61
N LEU A 167 -14.08 -2.25 0.44
CA LEU A 167 -15.18 -3.04 -0.10
C LEU A 167 -14.75 -4.46 -0.50
N VAL A 168 -13.49 -4.63 -0.92
CA VAL A 168 -12.92 -5.96 -1.22
C VAL A 168 -12.58 -6.69 0.07
N ARG A 169 -11.97 -6.01 1.05
CA ARG A 169 -11.71 -6.56 2.40
C ARG A 169 -11.78 -5.45 3.46
N GLY A 170 -12.57 -5.67 4.51
CA GLY A 170 -12.74 -4.74 5.64
C GLY A 170 -11.46 -4.24 6.33
N PRO A 171 -10.36 -5.03 6.44
CA PRO A 171 -9.14 -4.59 7.12
C PRO A 171 -8.46 -3.34 6.54
N ALA A 172 -8.78 -2.92 5.30
CA ALA A 172 -8.20 -1.68 4.76
C ALA A 172 -8.55 -0.42 5.57
N LEU A 173 -9.64 -0.41 6.34
CA LEU A 173 -10.07 0.73 7.16
C LEU A 173 -9.08 1.09 8.27
N VAL A 174 -8.30 0.11 8.73
CA VAL A 174 -7.32 0.34 9.79
C VAL A 174 -6.24 1.33 9.35
N TYR A 175 -5.83 1.30 8.09
CA TYR A 175 -4.74 2.13 7.57
C TYR A 175 -5.02 3.64 7.56
N PRO A 176 -6.14 4.16 7.01
CA PRO A 176 -6.44 5.59 7.06
C PRO A 176 -6.70 6.07 8.50
N ILE A 177 -7.26 5.22 9.38
CA ILE A 177 -7.44 5.56 10.80
C ILE A 177 -6.09 5.74 11.47
N LEU A 178 -5.16 4.80 11.29
CA LEU A 178 -3.81 4.90 11.82
C LEU A 178 -3.04 6.09 11.23
N ALA A 179 -3.16 6.33 9.92
CA ALA A 179 -2.54 7.47 9.28
C ALA A 179 -3.10 8.81 9.79
N GLY A 180 -4.41 8.91 10.00
CA GLY A 180 -5.06 10.08 10.57
C GLY A 180 -4.70 10.31 12.03
N ALA A 181 -4.70 9.24 12.84
CA ALA A 181 -4.26 9.28 14.23
C ALA A 181 -2.79 9.69 14.34
N TRP A 182 -1.93 9.15 13.47
CA TRP A 182 -0.52 9.54 13.39
C TRP A 182 -0.34 10.98 12.92
N ALA A 183 -1.09 11.45 11.92
CA ALA A 183 -1.03 12.85 11.50
C ALA A 183 -1.48 13.79 12.63
N HIS A 184 -2.54 13.42 13.34
CA HIS A 184 -3.04 14.19 14.49
C HIS A 184 -2.04 14.22 15.65
N ALA A 185 -1.40 13.09 15.97
CA ALA A 185 -0.39 12.98 17.02
C ALA A 185 0.98 13.56 16.60
N GLY A 186 1.37 13.39 15.34
CA GLY A 186 2.64 13.77 14.73
C GLY A 186 2.78 15.27 14.48
N LEU A 187 1.67 15.99 14.35
CA LEU A 187 1.66 17.46 14.42
C LEU A 187 2.12 17.99 15.80
N LYS A 188 2.23 17.12 16.83
CA LYS A 188 2.80 17.43 18.15
C LYS A 188 4.08 16.66 18.49
N ALA A 189 4.45 15.61 17.76
CA ALA A 189 5.57 14.76 18.11
C ALA A 189 6.88 15.25 17.47
N ARG A 190 7.87 15.59 18.33
CA ARG A 190 9.25 15.82 17.87
C ARG A 190 9.82 14.49 17.36
N PRO A 191 10.58 14.49 16.25
CA PRO A 191 11.08 13.27 15.58
C PRO A 191 11.92 12.35 16.49
N VAL A 192 12.42 12.85 17.62
CA VAL A 192 13.22 12.11 18.59
C VAL A 192 12.39 11.17 19.48
N THR A 193 11.14 11.51 19.84
CA THR A 193 10.31 10.64 20.69
C THR A 193 9.76 9.43 19.93
N SER A 194 9.59 9.57 18.60
CA SER A 194 9.29 8.46 17.70
C SER A 194 10.42 7.43 17.56
N ILE A 195 11.68 7.81 17.86
CA ILE A 195 12.84 6.90 17.82
C ILE A 195 12.86 5.99 19.06
N LEU A 196 12.63 6.57 20.24
CA LEU A 196 12.64 5.82 21.51
C LEU A 196 11.45 4.84 21.62
N ALA A 197 10.29 5.18 21.04
CA ALA A 197 9.12 4.31 21.02
C ALA A 197 9.23 3.13 20.04
N ALA A 198 10.19 3.14 19.11
CA ALA A 198 10.42 2.04 18.17
C ALA A 198 11.56 1.10 18.59
N CYS A 199 12.39 1.51 19.56
CA CYS A 199 13.48 0.70 20.09
C CYS A 199 13.09 -0.09 21.36
N LEU A 200 11.96 0.24 21.99
CA LEU A 200 11.31 -0.52 23.07
C LEU A 200 10.18 -1.39 22.49
#